data_AF-A0A7J3ZJA4-F1
#
_entry.id   AF-A0A7J3ZJA4-F1
#
_cell.length_a   1.000
_cell.length_b   1.000
_cell.length_c   1.000
_cell.angle_alpha   90.00
_cell.angle_beta   90.00
_cell.angle_gamma   90.00
#
_symmetry.space_group_name_H-M   'P 1'
#
loop_
_entity.id
_entity.type
_entity.pdbx_description
1 polymer ?
#
loop_
_entity_poly.entity_id
_entity_poly.type
_entity_poly.pdbx_seq_one_letter_code
_entity_poly.pdbx_strand_id
1 'polypeptide(L)'
;MKGLIRHHILRELCFRELLKVIGLAGEKSVSIHEAVSMPVCSGCGKLVRPEEKAVSFYCPKCGRYEILRCKKCRSMSVPYTCPVCGFTGP
;
A
#
# COMPACT_ATOMS: atom_id res chain seq x y z
N MET A 1 -58.06 -19.66 -8.11
CA MET A 1 -56.86 -19.10 -8.77
C MET A 1 -55.62 -19.56 -7.99
N LYS A 2 -55.35 -20.87 -7.87
CA LYS A 2 -54.48 -21.70 -8.74
C LYS A 2 -53.19 -20.98 -9.20
N GLY A 3 -52.11 -21.30 -8.46
CA GLY A 3 -50.74 -21.48 -8.95
C GLY A 3 -50.10 -20.32 -9.68
N LEU A 4 -49.19 -19.58 -9.02
CA LEU A 4 -47.97 -19.06 -9.66
C LEU A 4 -46.97 -18.40 -8.69
N ILE A 5 -46.89 -18.77 -7.40
CA ILE A 5 -46.04 -18.02 -6.44
C ILE A 5 -44.98 -18.90 -5.75
N ARG A 6 -45.17 -20.23 -5.69
CA ARG A 6 -44.25 -21.13 -4.93
C ARG A 6 -42.92 -21.44 -5.61
N HIS A 7 -42.75 -21.19 -6.91
CA HIS A 7 -41.48 -21.42 -7.62
C HIS A 7 -40.55 -20.19 -7.64
N HIS A 8 -41.05 -18.99 -7.35
CA HIS A 8 -40.25 -17.76 -7.42
C HIS A 8 -39.40 -17.55 -6.15
N ILE A 9 -39.91 -17.98 -4.99
CA ILE A 9 -39.25 -17.79 -3.68
C ILE A 9 -38.04 -18.72 -3.49
N LEU A 10 -38.07 -19.93 -4.07
CA LEU A 10 -36.95 -20.89 -3.96
C LEU A 10 -35.72 -20.49 -4.80
N ARG A 11 -35.87 -19.57 -5.76
CA ARG A 11 -34.74 -19.01 -6.53
C ARG A 11 -34.08 -17.84 -5.80
N GLU A 12 -34.85 -17.06 -5.05
CA GLU A 12 -34.38 -15.94 -4.20
C GLU A 12 -33.56 -16.44 -2.99
N LEU A 13 -33.97 -17.55 -2.37
CA LEU A 13 -33.29 -18.09 -1.19
C LEU A 13 -31.91 -18.68 -1.53
N CYS A 14 -31.72 -19.24 -2.73
CA CYS A 14 -30.42 -19.77 -3.17
C CYS A 14 -29.45 -18.63 -3.54
N PHE A 15 -29.94 -17.54 -4.16
CA PHE A 15 -29.11 -16.39 -4.53
C PHE A 15 -28.58 -15.64 -3.30
N ARG A 16 -29.39 -15.51 -2.24
CA ARG A 16 -28.99 -14.89 -0.97
C ARG A 16 -27.91 -15.67 -0.21
N GLU A 17 -27.92 -16.99 -0.28
CA GLU A 17 -26.86 -17.80 0.34
C GLU A 17 -25.55 -17.74 -0.46
N LEU A 18 -25.61 -17.72 -1.80
CA LEU A 18 -24.43 -17.62 -2.67
C LEU A 18 -23.63 -16.32 -2.45
N LEU A 19 -24.31 -15.19 -2.25
CA LEU A 19 -23.67 -13.89 -1.96
C LEU A 19 -22.88 -13.87 -0.64
N LYS A 20 -23.25 -14.71 0.34
CA LYS A 20 -22.49 -14.82 1.60
C LYS A 20 -21.15 -15.56 1.43
N VAL A 21 -21.06 -16.48 0.46
CA VAL A 21 -19.85 -17.30 0.24
C VAL A 21 -18.77 -16.55 -0.53
N ILE A 22 -19.15 -15.60 -1.40
CA ILE A 22 -18.20 -14.82 -2.20
C ILE A 22 -17.55 -13.65 -1.44
N GLY A 23 -17.97 -13.31 -0.22
CA GLY A 23 -17.23 -12.35 0.61
C GLY A 23 -16.99 -10.97 -0.05
N LEU A 24 -17.83 -10.57 -0.99
CA LEU A 24 -17.72 -9.29 -1.72
C LEU A 24 -18.68 -8.23 -1.17
N ALA A 25 -18.89 -8.20 0.15
CA ALA A 25 -19.45 -7.04 0.82
C ALA A 25 -18.30 -6.11 1.22
N GLY A 26 -17.80 -5.35 0.24
CA GLY A 26 -16.62 -4.52 0.44
C GLY A 26 -16.47 -3.42 -0.61
N GLU A 27 -17.53 -2.64 -0.85
CA GLU A 27 -17.41 -1.30 -1.42
C GLU A 27 -16.67 -0.42 -0.40
N LYS A 28 -15.34 -0.53 -0.33
CA LYS A 28 -14.52 0.43 0.41
C LYS A 28 -14.51 1.73 -0.38
N SER A 29 -15.53 2.55 -0.14
CA SER A 29 -15.47 3.98 -0.36
C SER A 29 -14.21 4.51 0.35
N VAL A 30 -13.25 4.98 -0.44
CA VAL A 30 -12.01 5.55 0.08
C VAL A 30 -12.37 6.88 0.75
N SER A 31 -12.56 6.86 2.06
CA SER A 31 -12.70 8.06 2.89
C SER A 31 -11.35 8.79 2.91
N ILE A 32 -11.33 10.02 2.37
CA ILE A 32 -10.12 10.85 2.16
C ILE A 32 -9.62 11.50 3.48
N HIS A 33 -9.78 10.82 4.62
CA HIS A 33 -9.38 11.35 5.93
C HIS A 33 -8.13 10.70 6.53
N GLU A 34 -7.43 9.83 5.80
CA GLU A 34 -6.14 9.31 6.25
C GLU A 34 -5.00 10.20 5.73
N ALA A 35 -4.21 10.78 6.63
CA ALA A 35 -3.06 11.60 6.28
C ALA A 35 -1.98 10.71 5.63
N VAL A 36 -1.97 10.65 4.29
CA VAL A 36 -0.94 9.93 3.53
C VAL A 36 0.39 10.68 3.70
N SER A 37 1.26 10.18 4.57
CA SER A 37 2.61 10.72 4.77
C SER A 37 3.46 10.44 3.54
N MET A 38 3.93 11.50 2.87
CA MET A 38 4.79 11.36 1.71
C MET A 38 6.24 11.10 2.14
N PRO A 39 6.89 10.03 1.66
CA PRO A 39 8.17 9.61 2.20
C PRO A 39 9.33 10.48 1.68
N VAL A 40 10.38 10.62 2.49
CA VAL A 40 11.51 11.53 2.24
C VAL A 40 12.78 10.75 1.93
N CYS A 41 13.53 11.19 0.91
CA CYS A 41 14.81 10.60 0.54
C CYS A 41 15.91 10.93 1.58
N SER A 42 16.63 9.91 2.07
CA SER A 42 17.70 10.08 3.06
C SER A 42 18.97 10.76 2.53
N GLY A 43 19.10 10.96 1.22
CA GLY A 43 20.24 11.66 0.60
C GLY A 43 20.02 13.15 0.37
N CYS A 44 18.90 13.50 -0.29
CA CYS A 44 18.61 14.88 -0.66
C CYS A 44 17.56 15.56 0.22
N GLY A 45 16.90 14.84 1.13
CA GLY A 45 15.85 15.38 1.99
C GLY A 45 14.56 15.80 1.25
N LYS A 46 14.43 15.46 -0.03
CA LYS A 46 13.24 15.78 -0.83
C LYS A 46 12.20 14.68 -0.72
N LEU A 47 10.94 15.08 -0.86
CA LEU A 47 9.81 14.17 -0.99
C LEU A 47 9.98 13.29 -2.23
N VAL A 48 9.77 12.00 -2.05
CA VAL A 48 9.78 11.00 -3.13
C VAL A 48 8.37 10.91 -3.70
N ARG A 49 8.24 11.17 -5.01
CA ARG A 49 6.94 11.04 -5.69
C ARG A 49 6.58 9.56 -5.82
N PRO A 50 5.29 9.18 -5.71
CA PRO A 50 4.85 7.79 -5.89
C PRO A 50 5.26 7.17 -7.24
N GLU A 51 5.34 7.99 -8.29
CA GLU A 51 5.74 7.57 -9.65
C GLU A 51 7.27 7.39 -9.81
N GLU A 52 8.07 7.89 -8.87
CA GLU A 52 9.53 7.79 -8.95
C GLU A 52 9.99 6.38 -8.58
N LYS A 53 10.99 5.86 -9.33
CA LYS A 53 11.66 4.57 -9.03
C LYS A 53 12.59 4.66 -7.81
N ALA A 54 12.03 4.99 -6.65
CA ALA A 54 12.74 4.93 -5.39
C ALA A 54 12.90 3.48 -4.91
N VAL A 55 13.85 3.27 -4.02
CA VAL A 55 14.07 1.98 -3.35
C VAL A 55 14.19 2.21 -1.85
N SER A 56 13.59 1.30 -1.09
CA SER A 56 13.82 1.20 0.34
C SER A 56 14.62 -0.06 0.65
N PHE A 57 15.53 0.04 1.60
CA PHE A 57 16.33 -1.08 2.09
C PHE A 57 16.79 -0.81 3.52
N TYR A 58 17.04 -1.86 4.29
CA TYR A 58 17.60 -1.71 5.62
C TYR A 58 19.08 -1.34 5.57
N CYS A 59 19.51 -0.50 6.51
CA CYS A 59 20.91 -0.11 6.64
C CYS A 59 21.85 -1.34 6.63
N PRO A 60 22.85 -1.43 5.74
CA PRO A 60 23.70 -2.61 5.63
C PRO A 60 24.62 -2.82 6.84
N LYS A 61 24.88 -1.77 7.62
CA LYS A 61 25.74 -1.84 8.82
C LYS A 61 25.00 -2.31 10.07
N CYS A 62 23.77 -1.85 10.29
CA CYS A 62 23.05 -2.11 11.55
C CYS A 62 21.72 -2.86 11.37
N GLY A 63 21.11 -2.84 10.19
CA GLY A 63 19.82 -3.49 9.93
C GLY A 63 18.61 -2.87 10.63
N ARG A 64 18.77 -1.80 11.43
CA ARG A 64 17.70 -1.26 12.29
C ARG A 64 16.89 -0.12 11.69
N TYR A 65 17.41 0.56 10.66
CA TYR A 65 16.77 1.71 10.05
C TYR A 65 16.53 1.45 8.56
N GLU A 66 15.31 1.72 8.11
CA GLU A 66 14.95 1.65 6.70
C GLU A 66 15.36 2.94 5.99
N ILE A 67 16.18 2.81 4.95
CA ILE A 67 16.72 3.92 4.18
C ILE A 67 15.97 3.97 2.86
N LEU A 68 15.38 5.14 2.57
CA LEU A 68 14.72 5.41 1.30
C LEU A 68 15.59 6.29 0.42
N ARG A 69 15.84 5.84 -0.82
CA ARG A 69 16.71 6.53 -1.78
C ARG A 69 15.98 6.76 -3.09
N CYS A 70 15.87 8.02 -3.49
CA CYS A 70 15.31 8.41 -4.78
C CYS A 70 16.24 8.00 -5.94
N LYS A 71 15.70 7.91 -7.16
CA LYS A 71 16.46 7.47 -8.33
C LYS A 71 17.65 8.38 -8.60
N LYS A 72 17.43 9.69 -8.50
CA LYS A 72 18.47 10.69 -8.78
C LYS A 72 19.65 10.59 -7.81
N CYS A 73 19.40 10.43 -6.52
CA CYS A 73 20.47 10.26 -5.53
C CYS A 73 21.27 8.98 -5.75
N ARG A 74 20.62 7.88 -6.15
CA ARG A 74 21.31 6.63 -6.51
C ARG A 74 22.17 6.75 -7.75
N SER A 75 21.66 7.40 -8.80
CA SER A 75 22.41 7.58 -10.05
C SER A 75 23.61 8.51 -9.90
N MET A 76 23.55 9.46 -8.97
CA MET A 76 24.63 10.42 -8.71
C MET A 76 25.49 10.05 -7.49
N SER A 77 25.27 8.89 -6.88
CA SER A 77 25.98 8.45 -5.66
C SER A 77 26.02 9.50 -4.55
N VAL A 78 24.89 10.21 -4.34
CA VAL A 78 24.78 11.26 -3.32
C VAL A 78 24.85 10.61 -1.94
N PRO A 79 25.79 10.96 -1.05
CA PRO A 79 25.92 10.26 0.22
C PRO A 79 24.63 10.31 1.05
N TYR A 80 24.36 9.25 1.79
CA TYR A 80 23.32 9.22 2.83
C TYR A 80 23.94 8.82 4.17
N THR A 81 23.35 9.29 5.26
CA THR A 81 23.79 8.94 6.62
C THR A 81 22.70 8.18 7.35
N CYS A 82 23.03 7.03 7.93
CA CYS A 82 22.11 6.30 8.80
C CYS A 82 21.98 7.00 10.17
N PRO A 83 20.77 7.35 10.63
CA PRO A 83 20.58 8.06 11.90
C PRO A 83 20.86 7.18 13.14
N VAL A 84 20.84 5.84 12.99
CA VAL A 84 21.04 4.92 14.10
C VAL A 84 22.51 4.61 14.37
N CYS A 85 23.32 4.43 13.32
CA CYS A 85 24.70 3.95 13.45
C CYS A 85 25.76 4.88 12.84
N GLY A 86 25.35 6.02 12.28
CA GLY A 86 26.23 7.01 11.67
C GLY A 86 26.93 6.55 10.38
N PHE A 87 26.51 5.42 9.79
CA PHE A 87 27.10 4.93 8.55
C PHE A 87 26.79 5.88 7.38
N THR A 88 27.83 6.34 6.70
CA THR A 88 27.71 7.12 5.47
C THR A 88 28.02 6.24 4.26
N GLY A 89 27.00 6.01 3.43
CA GLY A 89 27.11 5.24 2.19
C GLY A 89 26.79 6.10 0.95
N PRO A 90 27.14 5.64 -0.26
CA PRO A 90 26.87 6.34 -1.51
C PRO A 90 25.38 6.32 -1.94
#